data_AF-A0A660RYL8-F1
#
_entry.id   AF-A0A660RYL8-F1
#
_cell.length_a   1.000
_cell.length_b   1.000
_cell.length_c   1.000
_cell.angle_alpha   90.00
_cell.angle_beta   90.00
_cell.angle_gamma   90.00
#
_symmetry.space_group_name_H-M   'P 1'
#
loop_
_entity.id
_entity.type
_entity.pdbx_description
1 polymer ?
#
loop_
_entity_poly.entity_id
_entity_poly.type
_entity_poly.pdbx_seq_one_letter_code
_entity_poly.pdbx_strand_id
1 'polypeptide(L)'
;MAYILEVFLDESRLSKIKGTPVEEKIDAVFGGQLKLVRVEVGEEIKDGILKAFETARIDSRGCITDTPVAFKRALFEEIAKQKSLGEEVVKAVLDKIDEIKAAAAKESEHLPPPDIDTSDIE
;
A
#
# COMPACT_ATOMS: atom_id res chain seq x y z
N MET A 1 -8.55 -17.43 7.08
CA MET A 1 -8.62 -16.13 7.80
C MET A 1 -8.29 -15.04 6.79
N ALA A 2 -8.90 -13.85 6.89
CA ALA A 2 -8.52 -12.72 6.05
C ALA A 2 -7.42 -11.90 6.76
N TYR A 3 -6.44 -11.44 5.99
CA TYR A 3 -5.36 -10.55 6.42
C TYR A 3 -5.53 -9.20 5.75
N ILE A 4 -5.01 -8.14 6.38
CA ILE A 4 -5.28 -6.76 5.95
C ILE A 4 -3.98 -6.11 5.47
N LEU A 5 -4.04 -5.40 4.36
CA LEU A 5 -3.04 -4.41 3.98
C LEU A 5 -3.66 -3.01 4.13
N GLU A 6 -3.06 -2.18 4.97
CA GLU A 6 -3.45 -0.78 5.13
C GLU A 6 -2.62 0.10 4.17
N VAL A 7 -3.31 0.88 3.34
CA VAL A 7 -2.68 1.85 2.44
C VAL A 7 -3.08 3.26 2.86
N PHE A 8 -2.14 3.98 3.45
CA PHE A 8 -2.33 5.39 3.83
C PHE A 8 -2.43 6.29 2.61
N LEU A 9 -3.28 7.31 2.72
CA LEU A 9 -3.65 8.20 1.64
C LEU A 9 -3.26 9.64 1.99
N ASP A 10 -2.25 10.14 1.29
CA ASP A 10 -1.95 11.58 1.19
C ASP A 10 -2.89 12.26 0.18
N GLU A 11 -2.77 13.58 0.02
CA GLU A 11 -3.60 14.36 -0.90
C GLU A 11 -3.46 13.93 -2.35
N SER A 12 -2.24 13.59 -2.79
CA SER A 12 -1.97 13.09 -4.15
C SER A 12 -2.70 11.76 -4.39
N ARG A 13 -2.65 10.84 -3.44
CA ARG A 13 -3.34 9.55 -3.50
C ARG A 13 -4.85 9.72 -3.48
N LEU A 14 -5.38 10.58 -2.61
CA LEU A 14 -6.81 10.91 -2.56
C LEU A 14 -7.31 11.44 -3.91
N SER A 15 -6.54 12.32 -4.55
CA SER A 15 -6.90 12.88 -5.86
C SER A 15 -7.04 11.81 -6.95
N LYS A 16 -6.20 10.76 -6.92
CA LYS A 16 -6.15 9.69 -7.93
C LYS A 16 -7.31 8.70 -7.83
N ILE A 17 -7.95 8.59 -6.67
CA ILE A 17 -9.08 7.68 -6.43
C ILE A 17 -10.42 8.41 -6.31
N LYS A 18 -10.43 9.74 -6.44
CA LYS A 18 -11.63 10.56 -6.39
C LYS A 18 -12.63 10.18 -7.49
N GLY A 19 -13.91 10.07 -7.14
CA GLY A 19 -14.99 9.64 -8.02
C GLY A 19 -14.96 8.14 -8.37
N THR A 20 -14.18 7.34 -7.64
CA THR A 20 -14.13 5.88 -7.83
C THR A 20 -14.83 5.15 -6.68
N PRO A 21 -15.26 3.89 -6.86
CA PRO A 21 -15.82 3.09 -5.77
C PRO A 21 -14.88 2.92 -4.56
N VAL A 22 -13.57 3.09 -4.75
CA VAL A 22 -12.57 3.05 -3.68
C VAL A 22 -12.73 4.22 -2.71
N GLU A 23 -13.18 5.39 -3.19
CA GLU A 23 -13.36 6.59 -2.36
C GLU A 23 -14.37 6.36 -1.23
N GLU A 24 -15.42 5.58 -1.48
CA GLU A 24 -16.45 5.23 -0.51
C GLU A 24 -15.95 4.30 0.61
N LYS A 25 -14.75 3.74 0.46
CA LYS A 25 -14.12 2.79 1.40
C LYS A 25 -12.97 3.42 2.19
N ILE A 26 -12.79 4.72 2.10
CA ILE A 26 -11.77 5.43 2.86
C ILE A 26 -12.16 5.46 4.34
N ASP A 27 -11.27 4.93 5.17
CA ASP A 27 -11.36 5.01 6.62
C ASP A 27 -10.54 6.20 7.15
N ALA A 28 -11.13 6.92 8.08
CA ALA A 28 -10.47 8.00 8.81
C ALA A 28 -9.98 7.45 10.17
N VAL A 29 -8.69 7.59 10.46
CA VAL A 29 -8.05 7.13 11.69
C VAL A 29 -7.31 8.28 12.38
N PHE A 30 -6.93 8.09 13.65
CA PHE A 30 -6.29 9.12 14.48
C PHE A 30 -7.06 10.44 14.51
N GLY A 31 -8.35 10.38 14.85
CA GLY A 31 -9.22 11.57 14.87
C GLY A 31 -9.48 12.19 13.50
N GLY A 32 -9.20 11.46 12.42
CA GLY A 32 -9.37 11.90 11.03
C GLY A 32 -8.15 12.58 10.43
N GLN A 33 -7.03 12.64 11.15
CA GLN A 33 -5.76 13.19 10.63
C GLN A 33 -5.14 12.30 9.56
N LEU A 34 -5.37 10.99 9.63
CA LEU A 34 -4.87 10.05 8.64
C LEU A 34 -6.06 9.35 7.98
N LYS A 35 -5.94 9.17 6.66
CA LYS A 35 -6.91 8.43 5.85
C LYS A 35 -6.21 7.19 5.29
N LEU A 36 -6.94 6.09 5.22
CA LEU A 36 -6.43 4.85 4.64
C LEU A 36 -7.54 4.08 3.93
N VAL A 37 -7.14 3.14 3.08
CA VAL A 37 -8.01 2.06 2.59
C VAL A 37 -7.43 0.72 3.02
N ARG A 38 -8.30 -0.27 3.15
CA ARG A 38 -7.95 -1.64 3.54
C ARG A 38 -8.17 -2.59 2.38
N VAL A 39 -7.15 -3.39 2.10
CA VAL A 39 -7.23 -4.50 1.14
C VAL A 39 -7.20 -5.79 1.94
N GLU A 40 -8.25 -6.60 1.81
CA GLU A 40 -8.33 -7.91 2.46
C GLU A 40 -7.77 -9.00 1.54
N VAL A 41 -6.96 -9.88 2.10
CA VAL A 41 -6.30 -10.96 1.36
C VAL A 41 -6.37 -12.30 2.10
N GLY A 42 -6.46 -13.39 1.34
CA GLY A 42 -6.39 -14.75 1.87
C GLY A 42 -4.97 -15.22 2.26
N GLU A 43 -4.92 -16.46 2.77
CA GLU A 43 -3.70 -17.15 3.20
C GLU A 43 -2.61 -17.18 2.10
N GLU A 44 -2.98 -17.56 0.88
CA GLU A 44 -2.04 -17.72 -0.24
C GLU A 44 -1.29 -16.42 -0.56
N ILE A 45 -2.02 -15.30 -0.63
CA ILE A 45 -1.44 -13.98 -0.92
C ILE A 45 -0.59 -13.52 0.26
N LYS A 46 -1.09 -13.70 1.50
CA LYS A 46 -0.31 -13.41 2.71
C LYS A 46 1.02 -14.14 2.69
N ASP A 47 1.04 -15.43 2.39
CA ASP A 47 2.26 -16.23 2.36
C ASP A 47 3.20 -15.78 1.24
N GLY A 48 2.65 -15.41 0.08
CA GLY A 48 3.40 -14.80 -1.02
C GLY A 48 4.13 -13.51 -0.61
N ILE A 49 3.45 -12.62 0.13
CA ILE A 49 4.02 -11.37 0.62
C ILE A 49 5.12 -11.63 1.65
N LEU A 50 4.84 -12.47 2.66
CA LEU A 50 5.81 -12.77 3.73
C LEU A 50 7.05 -13.49 3.19
N LYS A 51 6.90 -14.35 2.18
CA LYS A 51 8.03 -15.00 1.49
C LYS A 51 8.82 -14.01 0.64
N ALA A 52 8.17 -12.98 0.10
CA ALA A 52 8.83 -11.99 -0.74
C ALA A 52 9.63 -10.98 0.07
N PHE A 53 9.18 -10.59 1.26
CA PHE A 53 9.79 -9.52 2.04
C PHE A 53 10.07 -9.98 3.46
N GLU A 54 11.35 -10.15 3.80
CA GLU A 54 11.78 -10.65 5.11
C GLU A 54 11.38 -9.74 6.28
N THR A 55 11.21 -8.44 6.01
CA THR A 55 10.76 -7.47 7.02
C THR A 55 9.27 -7.54 7.29
N ALA A 56 8.48 -8.11 6.39
CA ALA A 56 7.04 -8.14 6.52
C ALA A 56 6.61 -9.03 7.68
N ARG A 57 5.64 -8.55 8.46
CA ARG A 57 5.10 -9.28 9.62
C ARG A 57 3.62 -9.02 9.81
N ILE A 58 2.95 -9.89 10.56
CA ILE A 58 1.53 -9.75 10.88
C ILE A 58 1.40 -9.20 12.30
N ASP A 59 0.63 -8.13 12.46
CA ASP A 59 0.30 -7.58 13.77
C ASP A 59 -0.88 -8.32 14.44
N SER A 60 -1.22 -7.95 15.67
CA SER A 60 -2.32 -8.59 16.43
C SER A 60 -3.71 -8.39 15.81
N ARG A 61 -3.86 -7.50 14.81
CA ARG A 61 -5.11 -7.23 14.10
C ARG A 61 -5.21 -8.02 12.79
N GLY A 62 -4.19 -8.82 12.46
CA GLY A 62 -4.10 -9.49 11.17
C GLY A 62 -3.61 -8.58 10.05
N CYS A 63 -3.07 -7.41 10.37
CA CYS A 63 -2.51 -6.50 9.37
C CYS A 63 -1.09 -6.93 8.99
N ILE A 64 -0.85 -7.08 7.69
CA ILE A 64 0.50 -7.25 7.14
C ILE A 64 1.16 -5.87 7.16
N THR A 65 2.24 -5.76 7.93
CA THR A 65 2.97 -4.54 8.22
C THR A 65 4.43 -4.70 7.83
N ASP A 66 5.20 -3.60 7.92
CA ASP A 66 6.64 -3.57 7.63
C ASP A 66 7.03 -4.08 6.23
N THR A 67 6.10 -3.95 5.28
CA THR A 67 6.38 -4.11 3.85
C THR A 67 7.20 -2.91 3.32
N PRO A 68 8.07 -3.12 2.32
CA PRO A 68 8.85 -2.04 1.72
C PRO A 68 7.99 -0.91 1.15
N VAL A 69 8.57 0.29 1.03
CA VAL A 69 7.86 1.46 0.49
C VAL A 69 7.49 1.20 -0.98
N ALA A 70 8.38 0.56 -1.74
CA ALA A 70 8.16 0.18 -3.13
C ALA A 70 6.92 -0.69 -3.29
N PHE A 71 6.72 -1.66 -2.38
CA PHE A 71 5.53 -2.51 -2.37
C PHE A 71 4.26 -1.69 -2.10
N LYS A 72 4.29 -0.81 -1.07
CA LYS A 72 3.14 0.04 -0.74
C LYS A 72 2.79 0.99 -1.89
N ARG A 73 3.79 1.49 -2.62
CA ARG A 73 3.59 2.33 -3.81
C ARG A 73 2.94 1.52 -4.94
N ALA A 74 3.50 0.36 -5.29
CA ALA A 74 2.96 -0.50 -6.33
C ALA A 74 1.52 -0.95 -6.01
N LEU A 75 1.24 -1.26 -4.74
CA LEU A 75 -0.09 -1.59 -4.27
C LEU A 75 -1.08 -0.44 -4.52
N PHE A 76 -0.73 0.78 -4.12
CA PHE A 76 -1.59 1.93 -4.39
C PHE A 76 -1.79 2.20 -5.88
N GLU A 77 -0.75 2.05 -6.70
CA GLU A 77 -0.84 2.24 -8.15
C GLU A 77 -1.83 1.26 -8.79
N GLU A 78 -1.81 -0.01 -8.40
CA GLU A 78 -2.79 -0.99 -8.87
C GLU A 78 -4.20 -0.72 -8.33
N ILE A 79 -4.35 -0.24 -7.08
CA ILE A 79 -5.65 0.22 -6.55
C ILE A 79 -6.21 1.34 -7.43
N ALA A 80 -5.42 2.38 -7.71
CA ALA A 80 -5.86 3.53 -8.48
C ALA A 80 -6.18 3.16 -9.94
N LYS A 81 -5.39 2.27 -10.53
CA LYS A 81 -5.58 1.80 -11.91
C LYS A 81 -6.83 0.93 -12.06
N GLN A 82 -7.00 -0.03 -11.15
CA GLN A 82 -8.10 -1.01 -11.22
C GLN A 82 -9.38 -0.51 -10.57
N LYS A 83 -9.30 0.54 -9.73
CA LYS A 83 -10.40 1.10 -8.95
C LYS A 83 -11.08 0.04 -8.07
N SER A 84 -10.26 -0.84 -7.50
CA SER A 84 -10.69 -1.97 -6.70
C SER A 84 -9.83 -2.08 -5.43
N LEU A 85 -10.36 -2.80 -4.44
CA LEU A 85 -9.68 -3.22 -3.21
C LEU A 85 -9.67 -4.75 -3.08
N GLY A 86 -9.99 -5.47 -4.15
CA GLY A 86 -9.99 -6.93 -4.16
C GLY A 86 -8.60 -7.54 -4.27
N GLU A 87 -8.53 -8.86 -4.08
CA GLU A 87 -7.30 -9.64 -4.15
C GLU A 87 -6.56 -9.51 -5.49
N GLU A 88 -7.27 -9.25 -6.59
CA GLU A 88 -6.71 -9.05 -7.92
C GLU A 88 -5.68 -7.91 -7.97
N VAL A 89 -5.85 -6.89 -7.13
CA VAL A 89 -4.89 -5.79 -7.00
C VAL A 89 -3.57 -6.31 -6.48
N VAL A 90 -3.61 -7.14 -5.42
CA VAL A 90 -2.39 -7.66 -4.79
C VAL A 90 -1.73 -8.71 -5.68
N LYS A 91 -2.52 -9.52 -6.39
CA LYS A 91 -1.98 -10.46 -7.39
C LYS A 91 -1.21 -9.73 -8.49
N ALA A 92 -1.75 -8.64 -9.02
CA ALA A 92 -1.06 -7.82 -10.03
C ALA A 92 0.25 -7.18 -9.51
N VAL A 93 0.34 -6.91 -8.20
CA VAL A 93 1.59 -6.47 -7.56
C VAL A 93 2.58 -7.62 -7.45
N LEU A 94 2.12 -8.80 -7.03
CA LEU A 94 2.96 -10.00 -6.91
C LEU A 94 3.47 -10.51 -8.26
N ASP A 95 2.74 -10.27 -9.36
CA ASP A 95 3.22 -10.57 -10.72
C ASP A 95 4.48 -9.75 -11.10
N LYS A 96 4.72 -8.64 -10.41
CA LYS A 96 5.88 -7.74 -10.60
C LYS A 96 6.86 -7.79 -9.43
N ILE A 97 6.82 -8.86 -8.63
CA ILE A 97 7.51 -8.91 -7.34
C ILE A 97 9.03 -8.72 -7.45
N ASP A 98 9.66 -9.22 -8.51
CA ASP A 98 11.11 -9.11 -8.71
C ASP A 98 11.55 -7.66 -8.95
N GLU A 99 10.77 -6.89 -9.72
CA GLU A 99 11.01 -5.46 -9.94
C GLU A 99 10.85 -4.68 -8.62
N ILE A 100 9.82 -5.02 -7.84
CA ILE A 100 9.54 -4.38 -6.55
C ILE A 100 10.65 -4.70 -5.55
N LYS A 101 11.16 -5.94 -5.52
CA LYS A 101 12.32 -6.33 -4.70
C LYS A 101 13.56 -5.55 -5.08
N ALA A 102 13.83 -5.38 -6.37
CA ALA A 102 14.96 -4.58 -6.84
C ALA A 102 14.83 -3.10 -6.45
N ALA A 103 13.61 -2.54 -6.49
CA ALA A 103 13.34 -1.19 -6.01
C ALA A 103 13.50 -1.08 -4.48
N ALA A 104 12.95 -2.03 -3.73
CA ALA A 104 13.06 -2.09 -2.27
C ALA A 104 14.52 -2.20 -1.78
N ALA A 105 15.37 -2.93 -2.52
CA ALA A 105 16.80 -2.98 -2.21
C ALA A 105 17.45 -1.58 -2.29
N LYS A 106 17.10 -0.77 -3.29
CA LYS A 106 17.59 0.60 -3.42
C LYS A 106 17.09 1.52 -2.31
N GLU A 107 15.90 1.27 -1.75
CA GLU A 107 15.37 2.01 -0.60
C GLU A 107 16.22 1.81 0.66
N SER A 108 16.79 0.59 0.84
CA SER A 108 17.69 0.32 1.97
C SER A 108 19.02 1.09 1.88
N GLU A 109 19.42 1.46 0.67
CA GLU A 109 20.61 2.29 0.42
C GLU A 109 20.30 3.79 0.53
N HIS A 110 19.11 4.21 0.07
CA HIS A 110 18.69 5.60 0.07
C HIS A 110 17.15 5.69 0.08
N LEU A 111 16.58 6.30 1.12
CA LEU A 111 15.16 6.65 1.13
C LEU A 111 14.96 7.92 0.30
N PRO A 112 14.29 7.86 -0.87
CA PRO A 112 14.03 9.05 -1.65
C PRO A 112 13.16 10.01 -0.84
N PRO A 113 13.41 11.34 -0.93
CA PRO A 113 12.59 12.32 -0.24
C PRO A 113 11.13 12.20 -0.71
N PRO A 114 10.16 12.46 0.18
CA PRO A 114 8.76 12.51 -0.21
C PRO A 114 8.55 13.59 -1.26
N ASP A 115 7.69 13.32 -2.23
CA ASP A 115 7.28 14.28 -3.24
C ASP A 115 6.20 15.20 -2.64
N ILE A 116 6.66 16.16 -1.83
CA ILE A 116 5.82 17.16 -1.15
C ILE A 116 6.03 18.53 -1.80
N ASP A 117 4.92 19.19 -2.12
CA ASP A 117 4.95 20.60 -2.48
C ASP A 117 5.30 21.42 -1.23
N THR A 118 6.43 22.13 -1.29
CA THR A 118 6.92 22.98 -0.19
C THR A 118 6.68 24.47 -0.47
N SER A 119 5.99 24.80 -1.56
CA SER A 119 5.71 26.19 -1.97
C SER A 119 4.91 26.99 -0.93
N ASP A 120 4.22 26.30 -0.01
CA ASP A 120 3.42 26.92 1.07
C ASP A 120 4.21 27.16 2.37
N ILE A 121 5.51 26.83 2.42
CA ILE A 121 6.37 26.92 3.62
C ILE A 121 7.40 28.07 3.53
N GLU A 122 7.29 28.97 2.54
CA GLU A 122 8.12 30.19 2.42
C GLU A 122 7.51 31.42 3.12
#